data_AF-A0A6A4ATG1-F1
#
_entry.id   AF-A0A6A4ATG1-F1
#
_cell.length_a   1.000
_cell.length_b   1.000
_cell.length_c   1.000
_cell.angle_alpha   90.00
_cell.angle_beta   90.00
_cell.angle_gamma   90.00
#
_symmetry.space_group_name_H-M   'P 1'
#
loop_
_entity.id
_entity.type
_entity.pdbx_description
1 polymer ?
#
loop_
_entity_poly.entity_id
_entity_poly.type
_entity_poly.pdbx_seq_one_letter_code
_entity_poly.pdbx_strand_id
1 'polypeptide(L)'
;APTGTDPPSEPPAKRHRPAQDRRRSVLARKEYSELVPDELALIETPGRGVMSWRQYGILLKFAPGTANAIEQTTGFPDYAPNLSKVTELEGIRARWDPPLFKVLWDSAPWDDMFQQRLKFLILHSVDDLSARAKSDLVDIVAFMWTHRRTF
;
A
#
# COMPACT_ATOMS: atom_id res chain seq x y z
N ALA A 1 -16.60 15.99 -67.25
CA ALA A 1 -15.66 16.58 -66.28
C ALA A 1 -16.12 16.19 -64.87
N PRO A 2 -15.21 15.82 -63.96
CA PRO A 2 -15.37 14.64 -63.11
C PRO A 2 -16.04 14.90 -61.76
N THR A 3 -16.77 13.90 -61.29
CA THR A 3 -17.24 13.69 -59.92
C THR A 3 -16.05 13.40 -59.00
N GLY A 4 -15.71 14.35 -58.12
CA GLY A 4 -14.73 14.13 -57.06
C GLY A 4 -15.36 13.39 -55.89
N THR A 5 -14.99 12.13 -55.71
CA THR A 5 -15.17 11.40 -54.45
C THR A 5 -13.96 11.67 -53.55
N ASP A 6 -14.15 12.42 -52.48
CA ASP A 6 -13.15 12.53 -51.41
C ASP A 6 -12.95 11.16 -50.73
N PRO A 7 -11.70 10.78 -50.39
CA PRO A 7 -11.44 9.54 -49.67
C PRO A 7 -11.89 9.63 -48.21
N PRO A 8 -12.16 8.50 -47.53
CA PRO A 8 -12.60 8.50 -46.13
C PRO A 8 -11.49 9.04 -45.23
N SER A 9 -11.79 10.07 -44.44
CA SER A 9 -10.89 10.62 -43.42
C SER A 9 -10.41 9.53 -42.45
N GLU A 10 -9.09 9.43 -42.30
CA GLU A 10 -8.43 8.54 -41.35
C GLU A 10 -8.93 8.84 -39.92
N PRO A 11 -9.30 7.83 -39.12
CA PRO A 11 -9.79 8.08 -37.76
C PRO A 11 -8.68 8.76 -36.95
N PRO A 12 -9.02 9.78 -36.14
CA PRO A 12 -8.03 10.55 -35.41
C PRO A 12 -7.14 9.62 -34.57
N ALA A 13 -5.83 9.79 -34.72
CA ALA A 13 -4.85 9.05 -33.93
C ALA A 13 -5.24 9.09 -32.46
N LYS A 14 -5.35 7.91 -31.82
CA LYS A 14 -5.69 7.80 -30.40
C LYS A 14 -4.68 8.64 -29.62
N ARG A 15 -5.15 9.71 -28.96
CA ARG A 15 -4.33 10.53 -28.05
C ARG A 15 -3.61 9.61 -27.07
N HIS A 16 -2.28 9.73 -27.01
CA HIS A 16 -1.44 9.04 -26.05
C HIS A 16 -1.98 9.28 -24.63
N ARG A 17 -2.45 8.23 -23.96
CA ARG A 17 -2.97 8.33 -22.59
C ARG A 17 -1.77 8.12 -21.65
N PRO A 18 -1.57 8.94 -20.60
CA PRO A 18 -0.53 8.72 -19.58
C PRO A 18 -0.59 7.33 -18.92
N ALA A 19 -1.76 6.66 -18.98
CA ALA A 19 -1.93 5.28 -18.57
C ALA A 19 -1.16 4.25 -19.43
N GLN A 20 -0.57 4.66 -20.56
CA GLN A 20 0.12 3.79 -21.51
C GLN A 20 1.61 3.59 -21.18
N ASP A 21 2.23 4.50 -20.40
CA ASP A 21 3.60 4.36 -19.87
C ASP A 21 3.69 3.50 -18.61
N ARG A 22 2.58 2.86 -18.26
CA ARG A 22 2.40 2.09 -17.04
C ARG A 22 3.13 0.77 -17.10
N ARG A 23 4.14 0.60 -16.24
CA ARG A 23 5.03 -0.57 -16.27
C ARG A 23 4.97 -1.40 -14.99
N ARG A 24 5.24 -2.70 -15.10
CA ARG A 24 5.55 -3.55 -13.96
C ARG A 24 7.01 -3.33 -13.54
N SER A 25 7.29 -3.37 -12.24
CA SER A 25 8.67 -3.43 -11.72
C SER A 25 9.41 -4.66 -12.24
N VAL A 26 10.71 -4.78 -11.96
CA VAL A 26 11.50 -5.95 -12.36
C VAL A 26 10.96 -7.20 -11.65
N LEU A 27 10.73 -7.15 -10.33
CA LEU A 27 10.26 -8.33 -9.60
C LEU A 27 8.78 -8.66 -9.86
N ALA A 28 7.95 -7.67 -10.21
CA ALA A 28 6.55 -7.91 -10.58
C ALA A 28 6.38 -8.56 -11.96
N ARG A 29 7.45 -8.68 -12.76
CA ARG A 29 7.44 -9.44 -14.02
C ARG A 29 7.70 -10.92 -13.81
N LYS A 30 8.38 -11.26 -12.71
CA LYS A 30 8.69 -12.64 -12.33
C LYS A 30 7.46 -13.33 -11.75
N GLU A 31 7.31 -14.61 -12.02
CA GLU A 31 6.42 -15.47 -11.25
C GLU A 31 7.04 -15.78 -9.88
N TYR A 32 6.21 -16.17 -8.92
CA TYR A 32 6.67 -16.33 -7.54
C TYR A 32 7.78 -17.38 -7.40
N SER A 33 7.72 -18.46 -8.18
CA SER A 33 8.73 -19.53 -8.20
C SER A 33 10.09 -19.09 -8.75
N GLU A 34 10.16 -17.95 -9.43
CA GLU A 34 11.41 -17.41 -10.01
C GLU A 34 12.12 -16.43 -9.07
N LEU A 35 11.52 -16.12 -7.91
CA LEU A 35 12.09 -15.21 -6.93
C LEU A 35 13.13 -15.96 -6.09
N VAL A 36 14.34 -15.40 -6.02
CA VAL A 36 15.40 -15.92 -5.15
C VAL A 36 15.21 -15.43 -3.70
N PRO A 37 15.82 -16.08 -2.69
CA PRO A 37 15.63 -15.71 -1.28
C PRO A 37 15.85 -14.22 -0.98
N ASP A 38 16.86 -13.60 -1.57
CA ASP A 38 17.14 -12.17 -1.38
C ASP A 38 16.02 -11.28 -1.95
N GLU A 39 15.43 -11.66 -3.08
CA GLU A 39 14.29 -10.95 -3.68
C GLU A 39 13.00 -11.16 -2.88
N LEU A 40 12.85 -12.32 -2.21
CA LEU A 40 11.74 -12.59 -1.30
C LEU A 40 11.83 -11.78 -0.01
N ALA A 41 13.01 -11.29 0.37
CA ALA A 41 13.25 -10.44 1.54
C ALA A 41 13.25 -8.94 1.22
N LEU A 42 13.17 -8.55 -0.06
CA LEU A 42 13.26 -7.16 -0.50
C LEU A 42 11.91 -6.43 -0.45
N ILE A 43 11.93 -5.16 -0.09
CA ILE A 43 10.84 -4.20 -0.36
C ILE A 43 11.25 -3.35 -1.57
N GLU A 44 10.59 -3.51 -2.71
CA GLU A 44 10.84 -2.58 -3.83
C GLU A 44 10.29 -1.18 -3.50
N THR A 45 10.93 -0.13 -4.01
CA THR A 45 10.38 1.22 -4.00
C THR A 45 9.82 1.54 -5.38
N PRO A 46 8.48 1.50 -5.59
CA PRO A 46 7.90 1.75 -6.89
C PRO A 46 8.08 3.23 -7.28
N GLY A 47 8.64 3.47 -8.47
CA GLY A 47 8.70 4.80 -9.06
C GLY A 47 7.37 5.23 -9.71
N ARG A 48 7.32 6.47 -10.19
CA ARG A 48 6.20 7.02 -10.96
C ARG A 48 5.83 6.10 -12.14
N GLY A 49 4.53 5.84 -12.31
CA GLY A 49 4.01 5.02 -13.41
C GLY A 49 4.26 3.51 -13.28
N VAL A 50 4.81 3.04 -12.15
CA VAL A 50 4.79 1.61 -11.84
C VAL A 50 3.37 1.22 -11.42
N MET A 51 2.83 0.12 -11.94
CA MET A 51 1.47 -0.33 -11.58
C MET A 51 1.44 -1.56 -10.71
N SER A 52 2.58 -2.25 -10.63
CA SER A 52 2.74 -3.40 -9.78
C SER A 52 4.19 -3.56 -9.40
N TRP A 53 4.42 -3.90 -8.14
CA TRP A 53 5.73 -4.11 -7.53
C TRP A 53 5.60 -5.18 -6.45
N ARG A 54 6.71 -5.62 -5.87
CA ARG A 54 6.74 -6.64 -4.82
C ARG A 54 7.28 -6.08 -3.50
N GLN A 55 6.60 -6.45 -2.42
CA GLN A 55 7.07 -6.27 -1.05
C GLN A 55 7.19 -7.63 -0.39
N TYR A 56 8.39 -8.01 0.05
CA TYR A 56 8.65 -9.34 0.62
C TYR A 56 8.13 -10.47 -0.27
N GLY A 57 8.30 -10.36 -1.60
CA GLY A 57 7.74 -11.31 -2.57
C GLY A 57 6.22 -11.25 -2.79
N ILE A 58 5.46 -10.46 -2.02
CA ILE A 58 4.01 -10.24 -2.21
C ILE A 58 3.81 -9.30 -3.40
N LEU A 59 3.08 -9.73 -4.43
CA LEU A 59 2.75 -8.87 -5.56
C LEU A 59 1.68 -7.86 -5.15
N LEU A 60 2.06 -6.59 -5.18
CA LEU A 60 1.19 -5.45 -4.98
C LEU A 60 0.78 -4.92 -6.36
N LYS A 61 -0.50 -4.63 -6.52
CA LYS A 61 -1.06 -4.01 -7.72
C LYS A 61 -1.83 -2.77 -7.34
N PHE A 62 -1.77 -1.82 -8.23
CA PHE A 62 -2.51 -0.59 -8.08
C PHE A 62 -4.02 -0.84 -8.09
N ALA A 63 -4.73 -0.24 -7.15
CA ALA A 63 -6.14 -0.48 -6.93
C ALA A 63 -6.98 -0.09 -8.17
N PRO A 64 -7.98 -0.88 -8.57
CA PRO A 64 -8.92 -0.47 -9.61
C PRO A 64 -9.67 0.80 -9.17
N GLY A 65 -9.68 1.84 -10.01
CA GLY A 65 -10.39 3.09 -9.75
C GLY A 65 -9.49 4.30 -9.44
N THR A 66 -8.23 4.09 -9.07
CA THR A 66 -7.25 5.17 -8.89
C THR A 66 -6.55 5.53 -10.21
N ALA A 67 -7.22 5.37 -11.35
CA ALA A 67 -6.62 5.43 -12.69
C ALA A 67 -5.87 6.74 -13.03
N ASN A 68 -5.93 7.77 -12.18
CA ASN A 68 -5.18 9.02 -12.28
C ASN A 68 -4.19 9.26 -11.11
N ALA A 69 -4.04 8.35 -10.15
CA ALA A 69 -3.08 8.52 -9.07
C ALA A 69 -1.66 8.31 -9.60
N ILE A 70 -0.80 9.27 -9.25
CA ILE A 70 0.56 9.42 -9.78
C ILE A 70 1.58 9.10 -8.69
N GLU A 71 1.19 9.21 -7.41
CA GLU A 71 2.02 9.10 -6.21
C GLU A 71 1.21 8.46 -5.08
N GLN A 72 1.89 7.70 -4.21
CA GLN A 72 1.29 7.06 -3.04
C GLN A 72 0.85 8.11 -2.01
N THR A 73 -0.46 8.25 -1.78
CA THR A 73 -0.97 9.06 -0.66
C THR A 73 -0.70 8.39 0.69
N THR A 74 -0.11 9.11 1.65
CA THR A 74 0.02 8.65 3.03
C THR A 74 -1.37 8.39 3.62
N GLY A 75 -1.59 7.18 4.15
CA GLY A 75 -2.86 6.77 4.77
C GLY A 75 -3.91 6.15 3.83
N PHE A 76 -3.76 6.30 2.50
CA PHE A 76 -4.61 5.65 1.49
C PHE A 76 -3.71 4.99 0.44
N PRO A 77 -3.35 3.71 0.63
CA PRO A 77 -2.39 3.05 -0.26
C PRO A 77 -3.02 2.85 -1.64
N ASP A 78 -2.37 3.39 -2.68
CA ASP A 78 -2.77 3.16 -4.06
C ASP A 78 -2.55 1.72 -4.53
N TYR A 79 -1.82 0.91 -3.75
CA TYR A 79 -1.56 -0.49 -4.05
C TYR A 79 -2.22 -1.41 -3.04
N ALA A 80 -2.77 -2.51 -3.54
CA ALA A 80 -3.31 -3.62 -2.75
C ALA A 80 -2.63 -4.94 -3.15
N PRO A 81 -2.52 -5.92 -2.24
CA PRO A 81 -2.09 -7.26 -2.58
C PRO A 81 -2.94 -7.87 -3.71
N ASN A 82 -2.27 -8.44 -4.71
CA ASN A 82 -2.94 -9.08 -5.83
C ASN A 82 -3.40 -10.49 -5.47
N LEU A 83 -4.61 -10.59 -4.91
CA LEU A 83 -5.18 -11.86 -4.45
C LEU A 83 -5.68 -12.78 -5.58
N SER A 84 -5.68 -12.31 -6.83
CA SER A 84 -6.21 -13.09 -7.97
C SER A 84 -5.28 -14.21 -8.45
N LYS A 85 -4.01 -14.22 -8.02
CA LYS A 85 -3.02 -15.22 -8.44
C LYS A 85 -2.84 -16.28 -7.35
N VAL A 86 -3.51 -17.42 -7.52
CA VAL A 86 -3.54 -18.51 -6.52
C VAL A 86 -2.15 -19.06 -6.22
N THR A 87 -1.31 -19.26 -7.22
CA THR A 87 0.06 -19.78 -7.06
C THR A 87 0.96 -18.84 -6.24
N GLU A 88 0.79 -17.52 -6.40
CA GLU A 88 1.51 -16.55 -5.56
C GLU A 88 1.02 -16.61 -4.11
N LEU A 89 -0.29 -16.76 -3.91
CA LEU A 89 -0.89 -16.87 -2.58
C LEU A 89 -0.43 -18.14 -1.86
N GLU A 90 -0.33 -19.27 -2.56
CA GLU A 90 0.20 -20.53 -2.02
C GLU A 90 1.66 -20.37 -1.58
N GLY A 91 2.50 -19.75 -2.41
CA GLY A 91 3.89 -19.47 -2.06
C GLY A 91 4.02 -18.57 -0.83
N ILE A 92 3.22 -17.51 -0.75
CA ILE A 92 3.18 -16.61 0.42
C ILE A 92 2.75 -17.37 1.68
N ARG A 93 1.71 -18.20 1.58
CA ARG A 93 1.21 -19.03 2.70
C ARG A 93 2.25 -20.05 3.16
N ALA A 94 3.00 -20.65 2.25
CA ALA A 94 4.03 -21.63 2.61
C ALA A 94 5.18 -21.03 3.44
N ARG A 95 5.46 -19.72 3.27
CA ARG A 95 6.44 -19.00 4.09
C ARG A 95 5.89 -18.50 5.42
N TRP A 96 4.57 -18.57 5.62
CA TRP A 96 3.99 -18.19 6.89
C TRP A 96 4.50 -19.14 7.97
N ASP A 97 5.06 -18.59 9.04
CA ASP A 97 5.57 -19.33 10.19
C ASP A 97 4.63 -19.07 11.39
N PRO A 98 3.60 -19.93 11.59
CA PRO A 98 2.68 -19.78 12.71
C PRO A 98 3.37 -19.82 14.08
N PRO A 99 4.38 -20.69 14.33
CA PRO A 99 5.17 -20.64 15.56
C PRO A 99 5.82 -19.28 15.81
N LEU A 100 6.51 -18.71 14.83
CA LEU A 100 7.15 -17.40 14.97
C LEU A 100 6.12 -16.29 15.22
N PHE A 101 4.99 -16.32 14.49
CA PHE A 101 3.89 -15.39 14.74
C PHE A 101 3.35 -15.52 16.16
N LYS A 102 3.22 -16.75 16.69
CA LYS A 102 2.76 -16.97 18.05
C LYS A 102 3.72 -16.36 19.08
N VAL A 103 5.03 -16.50 18.89
CA VAL A 103 6.04 -15.87 19.76
C VAL A 103 5.88 -14.34 19.75
N LEU A 104 5.72 -13.74 18.57
CA LEU A 104 5.44 -12.30 18.45
C LEU A 104 4.12 -11.92 19.11
N TRP A 105 3.06 -12.70 18.92
CA TRP A 105 1.75 -12.42 19.49
C TRP A 105 1.76 -12.49 21.02
N ASP A 106 2.43 -13.50 21.57
CA ASP A 106 2.57 -13.71 23.01
C ASP A 106 3.47 -12.64 23.66
N SER A 107 4.35 -11.98 22.89
CA SER A 107 5.15 -10.85 23.36
C SER A 107 4.35 -9.57 23.58
N ALA A 108 3.05 -9.56 23.27
CA ALA A 108 2.15 -8.43 23.43
C ALA A 108 2.72 -7.11 22.84
N PRO A 109 3.09 -7.07 21.55
CA PRO A 109 3.79 -5.93 20.94
C PRO A 109 3.01 -4.61 21.01
N TRP A 110 1.69 -4.69 21.15
CA TRP A 110 0.83 -3.54 21.39
C TRP A 110 1.13 -2.81 22.72
N ASP A 111 1.67 -3.50 23.73
CA ASP A 111 2.13 -2.88 24.97
C ASP A 111 3.30 -1.93 24.67
N ASP A 112 4.31 -2.42 23.95
CA ASP A 112 5.47 -1.64 23.53
C ASP A 112 5.08 -0.48 22.59
N MET A 113 4.24 -0.75 21.60
CA MET A 113 3.72 0.28 20.69
C MET A 113 2.99 1.39 21.46
N PHE A 114 2.15 1.02 22.44
CA PHE A 114 1.48 2.02 23.28
C PHE A 114 2.49 2.80 24.12
N GLN A 115 3.51 2.16 24.70
CA GLN A 115 4.52 2.86 25.50
C GLN A 115 5.40 3.81 24.67
N GLN A 116 5.70 3.43 23.43
CA GLN A 116 6.52 4.18 22.47
C GLN A 116 5.72 5.19 21.63
N ARG A 117 4.40 5.26 21.80
CA ARG A 117 3.55 6.24 21.12
C ARG A 117 4.05 7.67 21.38
N LEU A 118 3.77 8.59 20.45
CA LEU A 118 4.02 10.01 20.66
C LEU A 118 3.17 10.53 21.85
N LYS A 119 3.83 11.19 22.80
CA LYS A 119 3.21 11.72 24.03
C LYS A 119 3.09 13.25 24.04
N PHE A 120 3.25 13.87 22.87
CA PHE A 120 3.14 15.31 22.68
C PHE A 120 2.19 15.63 21.53
N LEU A 121 1.63 16.82 21.57
CA LEU A 121 0.75 17.35 20.53
C LEU A 121 1.62 17.98 19.43
N ILE A 122 1.34 17.65 18.16
CA ILE A 122 2.14 18.13 17.03
C ILE A 122 1.74 19.56 16.61
N LEU A 123 0.47 19.91 16.76
CA LEU A 123 -0.10 21.16 16.23
C LEU A 123 -0.56 22.14 17.32
N HIS A 124 -0.53 21.76 18.60
CA HIS A 124 -1.10 22.53 19.70
C HIS A 124 -0.20 22.51 20.93
N SER A 125 -0.20 23.58 21.73
CA SER A 125 0.36 23.57 23.08
C SER A 125 -0.68 23.05 24.08
N VAL A 126 -0.24 22.30 25.09
CA VAL A 126 -1.10 21.84 26.19
C VAL A 126 -1.61 23.00 27.03
N ASP A 127 -0.82 24.06 27.17
CA ASP A 127 -1.19 25.23 28.00
C ASP A 127 -2.38 26.00 27.42
N ASP A 128 -2.53 25.98 26.10
CA ASP A 128 -3.60 26.65 25.37
C ASP A 128 -4.92 25.85 25.36
N LEU A 129 -4.90 24.61 25.87
CA LEU A 129 -6.10 23.76 25.89
C LEU A 129 -7.03 24.11 27.05
N SER A 130 -8.33 24.06 26.76
CA SER A 130 -9.38 24.14 27.78
C SER A 130 -9.30 22.96 28.75
N ALA A 131 -9.85 23.13 29.96
CA ALA A 131 -9.93 22.05 30.95
C ALA A 131 -10.65 20.81 30.40
N ARG A 132 -11.69 21.01 29.58
CA ARG A 132 -12.41 19.92 28.92
C ARG A 132 -11.52 19.18 27.93
N ALA A 133 -10.82 19.89 27.05
CA ALA A 133 -9.93 19.26 26.07
C ALA A 133 -8.80 18.46 26.76
N LYS A 134 -8.27 18.96 27.89
CA LYS A 134 -7.31 18.22 28.71
C LYS A 134 -7.89 16.92 29.26
N SER A 135 -9.14 16.95 29.75
CA SER A 135 -9.86 15.75 30.20
C SER A 135 -10.07 14.75 29.06
N ASP A 136 -10.57 15.22 27.93
CA ASP A 136 -10.86 14.37 26.77
C ASP A 136 -9.58 13.66 26.26
N LEU A 137 -8.41 14.32 26.32
CA LEU A 137 -7.12 13.70 26.00
C LEU A 137 -6.76 12.54 26.95
N VAL A 138 -7.04 12.68 28.24
CA VAL A 138 -6.83 11.60 29.22
C VAL A 138 -7.73 10.42 28.88
N ASP A 139 -8.99 10.68 28.56
CA ASP A 139 -9.97 9.66 28.20
C ASP A 139 -9.57 8.91 26.92
N ILE A 140 -9.08 9.63 25.89
CA ILE A 140 -8.54 9.03 24.66
C ILE A 140 -7.35 8.13 24.97
N VAL A 141 -6.41 8.57 25.81
CA VAL A 141 -5.24 7.76 26.17
C VAL A 141 -5.64 6.51 26.96
N ALA A 142 -6.61 6.62 27.87
CA ALA A 142 -7.15 5.48 28.61
C ALA A 142 -7.89 4.50 27.68
N PHE A 143 -8.66 5.03 26.73
CA PHE A 143 -9.31 4.25 25.69
C PHE A 143 -8.28 3.49 24.84
N MET A 144 -7.22 4.17 24.38
CA MET A 144 -6.11 3.56 23.65
C MET A 144 -5.45 2.44 24.45
N TRP A 145 -5.17 2.63 25.75
CA TRP A 145 -4.61 1.58 26.60
C TRP A 145 -5.53 0.36 26.69
N THR A 146 -6.82 0.59 26.87
CA THR A 146 -7.82 -0.47 27.03
C THR A 146 -7.95 -1.31 25.76
N HIS A 147 -7.86 -0.66 24.59
CA HIS A 147 -8.06 -1.29 23.29
C HIS A 147 -6.77 -1.46 22.48
N ARG A 148 -5.59 -1.32 23.11
CA ARG A 148 -4.29 -1.34 22.41
C ARG A 148 -4.05 -2.58 21.56
N ARG A 149 -4.61 -3.73 21.93
CA ARG A 149 -4.49 -4.97 21.15
C ARG A 149 -5.23 -4.92 19.80
N THR A 150 -6.19 -4.01 19.64
CA THR A 150 -6.96 -3.83 18.39
C THR A 150 -6.45 -2.68 17.52
N PHE A 151 -5.50 -1.88 18.02
CA PHE A 151 -4.84 -0.79 17.30
C PHE A 151 -3.52 -1.29 16.70
#